data_AF-A0AAD1M6E4-F1
#
_entry.id   AF-A0AAD1M6E4-F1
#
_cell.length_a   1.000
_cell.length_b   1.000
_cell.length_c   1.000
_cell.angle_alpha   90.00
_cell.angle_beta   90.00
_cell.angle_gamma   90.00
#
_symmetry.space_group_name_H-M   'P 1'
#
loop_
_entity.id
_entity.type
_entity.pdbx_description
1 polymer ?
#
loop_
_entity_poly.entity_id
_entity_poly.type
_entity_poly.pdbx_seq_one_letter_code
_entity_poly.pdbx_strand_id
1 'polypeptide(L)'
;MKHLVKLAGSVAVGLSAAAVICAPLASADGTDDAFLGALEEQGVTWPGATPDNQIAAGKGVCQDWAAGATFEQEVSSLTPHLSAEDAAFLIGAATAAYCPEYESKVS
;
A
#
# COMPACT_ATOMS: atom_id res chain seq x y z
N MET A 1 -3.29 36.63 -22.37
CA MET A 1 -3.97 37.40 -21.31
C MET A 1 -4.52 36.38 -20.34
N LYS A 2 -3.92 36.04 -19.20
CA LYS A 2 -3.34 36.87 -18.14
C LYS A 2 -2.33 35.99 -17.38
N HIS A 3 -1.17 36.57 -17.11
CA HIS A 3 -0.04 36.02 -16.35
C HIS A 3 -0.49 35.69 -14.90
N LEU A 4 0.11 34.77 -14.16
CA LEU A 4 1.45 34.89 -13.60
C LEU A 4 1.97 33.53 -13.11
N VAL A 5 3.07 33.14 -13.74
CA VAL A 5 4.14 32.34 -13.16
C VAL A 5 4.53 32.93 -11.80
N LYS A 6 4.51 32.12 -10.73
CA LYS A 6 5.26 32.40 -9.51
C LYS A 6 6.24 31.25 -9.28
N LEU A 7 7.44 31.42 -9.81
CA LEU A 7 8.64 30.72 -9.34
C LEU A 7 8.93 31.16 -7.90
N ALA A 8 9.05 30.18 -7.01
CA ALA A 8 9.93 30.21 -5.85
C ALA A 8 10.45 28.76 -5.74
N GLY A 9 11.63 28.46 -6.25
CA GLY A 9 12.91 28.64 -5.54
C GLY A 9 13.08 27.44 -4.60
N SER A 10 13.81 26.39 -4.96
CA SER A 10 15.28 26.40 -4.85
C SER A 10 15.92 25.35 -5.78
N VAL A 11 17.01 25.75 -6.43
CA VAL A 11 17.92 24.87 -7.16
C VAL A 11 18.72 24.04 -6.14
N ALA A 12 18.59 22.72 -6.21
CA ALA A 12 19.58 21.79 -5.67
C ALA A 12 20.09 20.95 -6.85
N VAL A 13 21.32 21.25 -7.31
CA VAL A 13 22.08 20.42 -8.24
C VAL A 13 22.52 19.18 -7.46
N GLY A 14 22.05 18.01 -7.87
CA GLY A 14 22.55 16.71 -7.46
C GLY A 14 22.34 15.74 -8.59
N LEU A 15 23.41 15.39 -9.31
CA LEU A 15 23.41 14.25 -10.23
C LEU A 15 23.26 12.98 -9.39
N SER A 16 22.15 12.26 -9.56
CA SER A 16 22.07 10.82 -9.30
C SER A 16 20.99 10.22 -10.17
N ALA A 17 21.41 9.25 -10.98
CA ALA A 17 20.53 8.41 -11.77
C ALA A 17 19.63 7.60 -10.84
N ALA A 18 18.32 7.83 -10.93
CA ALA A 18 17.30 6.85 -10.64
C ALA A 18 16.05 7.25 -11.43
N ALA A 19 15.52 6.29 -12.20
CA ALA A 19 14.30 6.46 -12.94
C ALA A 19 13.19 6.97 -12.01
N VAL A 20 12.72 8.19 -12.25
CA VAL A 20 11.46 8.64 -11.67
C VAL A 20 10.39 7.96 -12.51
N ILE A 21 10.11 6.70 -12.17
CA ILE A 21 8.87 6.05 -12.60
C ILE A 21 7.77 6.95 -12.03
N CYS A 22 6.96 7.52 -12.92
CA CYS A 22 5.72 8.19 -12.55
C CYS A 22 4.86 7.18 -11.79
N ALA A 23 4.99 7.10 -10.46
CA ALA A 23 3.85 6.71 -9.65
C ALA A 23 2.87 7.89 -9.80
N PRO A 24 1.69 7.70 -10.40
CA PRO A 24 0.67 8.72 -10.28
C PRO A 24 0.44 8.86 -8.77
N LEU A 25 0.78 10.02 -8.22
CA LEU A 25 0.23 10.47 -6.96
C LEU A 25 -1.26 10.76 -7.19
N ALA A 26 -2.01 9.73 -7.57
CA ALA A 26 -3.44 9.72 -7.36
C ALA A 26 -3.56 9.62 -5.84
N SER A 27 -4.06 10.69 -5.25
CA SER A 27 -4.38 10.91 -3.84
C SER A 27 -4.27 9.64 -2.97
N ALA A 28 -3.38 9.65 -1.97
CA ALA A 28 -3.29 8.55 -1.00
C ALA A 28 -4.66 8.14 -0.45
N ASP A 29 -5.56 9.12 -0.30
CA ASP A 29 -6.98 8.97 0.03
C ASP A 29 -7.71 7.96 -0.88
N GLY A 30 -7.57 8.06 -2.20
CA GLY A 30 -8.27 7.17 -3.14
C GLY A 30 -7.75 5.74 -3.17
N THR A 31 -6.45 5.53 -2.93
CA THR A 31 -5.88 4.18 -2.78
C THR A 31 -6.27 3.56 -1.44
N ASP A 32 -6.19 4.35 -0.36
CA ASP A 32 -6.57 3.94 0.98
C ASP A 32 -8.08 3.57 1.00
N ASP A 33 -8.94 4.38 0.38
CA ASP A 33 -10.39 4.11 0.23
C ASP A 33 -10.67 2.86 -0.59
N ALA A 34 -9.96 2.65 -1.70
CA ALA A 34 -10.14 1.46 -2.53
C ALA A 34 -9.74 0.17 -1.79
N PHE A 35 -8.64 0.23 -1.03
CA PHE A 35 -8.21 -0.88 -0.18
C PHE A 35 -9.24 -1.17 0.92
N LEU A 36 -9.70 -0.13 1.62
CA LEU A 36 -10.73 -0.27 2.66
C LEU A 36 -12.05 -0.82 2.10
N GLY A 37 -12.47 -0.33 0.92
CA GLY A 37 -13.64 -0.81 0.21
C GLY A 37 -13.52 -2.30 -0.13
N ALA A 38 -12.38 -2.75 -0.63
CA ALA A 38 -12.14 -4.17 -0.91
C ALA A 38 -12.23 -5.03 0.35
N LEU A 39 -11.67 -4.58 1.49
CA LEU A 39 -11.80 -5.29 2.76
C LEU A 39 -13.26 -5.37 3.22
N GLU A 40 -14.00 -4.26 3.10
CA GLU A 40 -15.42 -4.21 3.47
C GLU A 40 -16.27 -5.15 2.61
N GLU A 41 -16.07 -5.15 1.29
CA GLU A 41 -16.79 -6.03 0.35
C GLU A 41 -16.54 -7.52 0.63
N GLN A 42 -15.32 -7.88 1.01
CA GLN A 42 -14.96 -9.25 1.40
C GLN A 42 -15.37 -9.60 2.85
N GLY A 43 -15.68 -8.60 3.68
CA GLY A 43 -15.98 -8.78 5.09
C GLY A 43 -14.75 -9.01 5.97
N VAL A 44 -13.55 -8.62 5.50
CA VAL A 44 -12.31 -8.75 6.25
C VAL A 44 -12.26 -7.72 7.38
N THR A 45 -12.29 -8.20 8.63
CA THR A 45 -12.27 -7.36 9.82
C THR A 45 -11.72 -8.12 11.03
N TRP A 46 -11.42 -7.40 12.12
CA TRP A 46 -10.97 -7.95 13.40
C TRP A 46 -11.53 -7.13 14.57
N PRO A 47 -11.51 -7.65 15.81
CA PRO A 47 -11.93 -6.90 16.98
C PRO A 47 -11.14 -5.59 17.14
N GLY A 48 -11.85 -4.45 17.12
CA GLY A 48 -11.23 -3.12 17.20
C GLY A 48 -10.62 -2.63 15.88
N ALA A 49 -10.99 -3.22 14.74
CA ALA A 49 -10.63 -2.69 13.43
C ALA A 49 -11.09 -1.23 13.28
N THR A 50 -10.19 -0.40 12.76
CA THR A 50 -10.44 0.98 12.37
C THR A 50 -9.84 1.20 10.98
N PRO A 51 -10.35 2.16 10.18
CA PRO A 51 -9.76 2.48 8.89
C PRO A 51 -8.24 2.68 8.95
N ASP A 52 -7.77 3.44 9.95
CA ASP A 52 -6.34 3.70 10.14
C ASP A 52 -5.51 2.42 10.39
N ASN A 53 -5.99 1.49 11.22
CA ASN A 53 -5.24 0.28 11.52
C ASN A 53 -5.30 -0.75 10.38
N GLN A 54 -6.38 -0.73 9.59
CA GLN A 54 -6.49 -1.52 8.36
C GLN A 54 -5.50 -1.01 7.31
N ILE A 55 -5.47 0.29 7.07
CA ILE A 55 -4.51 0.93 6.16
C ILE A 55 -3.08 0.66 6.62
N ALA A 56 -2.79 0.78 7.91
CA ALA A 56 -1.47 0.51 8.47
C ALA A 56 -1.04 -0.94 8.24
N ALA A 57 -1.94 -1.91 8.44
CA ALA A 57 -1.68 -3.32 8.16
C ALA A 57 -1.38 -3.55 6.67
N GLY A 58 -2.18 -2.98 5.76
CA GLY A 58 -1.94 -3.08 4.33
C GLY A 58 -0.60 -2.46 3.89
N LYS A 59 -0.22 -1.31 4.43
CA LYS A 59 1.09 -0.71 4.16
C LYS A 59 2.25 -1.50 4.77
N GLY A 60 2.00 -2.22 5.87
CA GLY A 60 2.93 -3.14 6.52
C GLY A 60 3.35 -4.29 5.59
N VAL A 61 2.39 -4.89 4.88
CA VAL A 61 2.65 -5.97 3.90
C VAL A 61 3.76 -5.61 2.91
N CYS A 62 3.75 -4.37 2.40
CA CYS A 62 4.78 -3.90 1.48
C CYS A 62 6.17 -3.75 2.14
N GLN A 63 6.21 -3.41 3.43
CA GLN A 63 7.46 -3.38 4.20
C GLN A 63 7.99 -4.80 4.40
N ASP A 64 7.11 -5.77 4.65
CA ASP A 64 7.48 -7.17 4.81
C ASP A 64 8.00 -7.78 3.50
N TRP A 65 7.39 -7.42 2.35
CA TRP A 65 7.94 -7.76 1.03
C TRP A 65 9.32 -7.18 0.78
N ALA A 66 9.52 -5.90 1.10
CA ALA A 66 10.83 -5.25 0.98
C ALA A 66 11.88 -5.90 1.91
N ALA A 67 11.46 -6.40 3.07
CA ALA A 67 12.29 -7.15 4.01
C ALA A 67 12.54 -8.61 3.59
N GLY A 68 11.87 -9.09 2.54
CA GLY A 68 12.06 -10.43 1.98
C GLY A 68 11.20 -11.52 2.61
N ALA A 69 10.11 -11.15 3.30
CA ALA A 69 9.15 -12.12 3.83
C ALA A 69 8.59 -13.02 2.72
N THR A 70 8.24 -14.25 3.11
CA THR A 70 7.45 -15.17 2.28
C THR A 70 5.97 -14.98 2.51
N PHE A 71 5.15 -15.40 1.55
CA PHE A 71 3.70 -15.33 1.67
C PHE A 71 3.17 -16.09 2.90
N GLU A 72 3.69 -17.28 3.16
CA GLU A 72 3.31 -18.08 4.33
C GLU A 72 3.67 -17.39 5.66
N GLN A 73 4.80 -16.67 5.72
CA GLN A 73 5.18 -15.90 6.91
C GLN A 73 4.21 -14.74 7.14
N GLU A 74 3.83 -14.04 6.08
CA GLU A 74 2.90 -12.92 6.14
C GLU A 74 1.49 -13.36 6.53
N VAL A 75 0.98 -14.45 5.95
CA VAL A 75 -0.31 -15.03 6.37
C VAL A 75 -0.27 -15.44 7.85
N SER A 76 0.82 -16.09 8.27
CA SER A 76 0.99 -16.52 9.66
C SER A 76 0.98 -15.34 10.64
N SER A 77 1.53 -14.19 10.26
CA SER A 77 1.58 -12.99 11.12
C SER A 77 0.17 -12.42 11.40
N LEU A 78 -0.76 -12.58 10.47
CA LEU A 78 -2.13 -12.06 10.55
C LEU A 78 -3.16 -13.06 11.12
N THR A 79 -2.88 -14.37 11.06
CA THR A 79 -3.79 -15.41 11.57
C THR A 79 -4.15 -15.36 13.07
N PRO A 80 -3.41 -14.68 13.97
CA PRO A 80 -3.89 -14.44 15.33
C PRO A 80 -5.15 -13.57 15.42
N HIS A 81 -5.45 -12.80 14.37
CA HIS A 81 -6.56 -11.85 14.32
C HIS A 81 -7.55 -12.13 13.18
N LEU A 82 -7.10 -12.82 12.14
CA LEU A 82 -7.85 -13.09 10.91
C LEU A 82 -7.91 -14.59 10.62
N SER A 83 -8.90 -15.00 9.82
CA SER A 83 -8.83 -16.32 9.17
C SER A 83 -7.68 -16.33 8.15
N ALA A 84 -7.16 -17.52 7.79
CA ALA A 84 -6.11 -17.61 6.78
C ALA A 84 -6.56 -17.06 5.42
N GLU A 85 -7.84 -17.24 5.07
CA GLU A 85 -8.46 -16.68 3.87
C GLU A 85 -8.53 -15.15 3.93
N ASP A 86 -8.97 -14.58 5.05
CA ASP A 86 -9.03 -13.11 5.21
C ASP A 86 -7.65 -12.47 5.24
N ALA A 87 -6.67 -13.14 5.86
CA ALA A 87 -5.28 -12.74 5.84
C ALA A 87 -4.72 -12.73 4.41
N ALA A 88 -4.90 -13.82 3.67
CA ALA A 88 -4.46 -13.91 2.28
C ALA A 88 -5.12 -12.84 1.40
N PHE A 89 -6.42 -12.57 1.60
CA PHE A 89 -7.13 -11.51 0.89
C PHE A 89 -6.55 -10.13 1.23
N LEU A 90 -6.36 -9.81 2.51
CA LEU A 90 -5.77 -8.54 2.94
C LEU A 90 -4.40 -8.33 2.30
N ILE A 91 -3.55 -9.36 2.33
CA ILE A 91 -2.21 -9.34 1.75
C ILE A 91 -2.25 -9.09 0.24
N GLY A 92 -3.13 -9.79 -0.48
CA GLY A 92 -3.32 -9.62 -1.91
C GLY A 92 -3.81 -8.22 -2.28
N ALA A 93 -4.87 -7.75 -1.60
CA ALA A 93 -5.45 -6.42 -1.81
C ALA A 93 -4.43 -5.31 -1.49
N ALA A 94 -3.68 -5.47 -0.39
CA ALA A 94 -2.62 -4.55 -0.01
C ALA A 94 -1.49 -4.51 -1.03
N THR A 95 -1.06 -5.67 -1.53
CA THR A 95 0.00 -5.77 -2.55
C THR A 95 -0.44 -5.07 -3.84
N ALA A 96 -1.65 -5.34 -4.32
CA ALA A 96 -2.19 -4.70 -5.51
C ALA A 96 -2.36 -3.17 -5.36
N ALA A 97 -2.76 -2.71 -4.17
CA ALA A 97 -3.02 -1.29 -3.90
C ALA A 97 -1.75 -0.47 -3.65
N TYR A 98 -0.83 -0.98 -2.83
CA TYR A 98 0.28 -0.19 -2.27
C TYR A 98 1.64 -0.53 -2.85
N CYS A 99 1.86 -1.74 -3.36
CA CYS A 99 3.15 -2.17 -3.89
C CYS A 99 3.02 -3.23 -5.01
N PRO A 100 2.41 -2.85 -6.15
CA PRO A 100 2.15 -3.77 -7.26
C PRO A 100 3.42 -4.41 -7.86
N GLU A 101 4.61 -3.86 -7.60
CA GLU A 101 5.88 -4.51 -7.94
C GLU A 101 6.09 -5.87 -7.28
N TYR A 102 5.37 -6.16 -6.19
CA TYR A 102 5.43 -7.43 -5.46
C TYR A 102 4.29 -8.40 -5.78
N GLU A 103 3.45 -8.16 -6.81
CA GLU A 103 2.35 -9.08 -7.17
C GLU A 103 2.78 -10.55 -7.35
N SER A 104 4.02 -10.78 -7.80
CA SER A 104 4.59 -12.13 -7.90
C SER A 104 4.72 -12.89 -6.57
N LYS A 105 4.65 -12.21 -5.43
CA LYS A 105 4.68 -12.80 -4.08
C LYS A 105 3.33 -13.40 -3.67
N VAL A 106 2.24 -12.97 -4.29
CA VAL A 106 0.87 -13.40 -3.99
C VAL A 106 0.25 -14.24 -5.13
N SER A 107 1.06 -14.61 -6.11
CA SER A 107 0.69 -15.40 -7.30
C SER A 107 1.00 -16.88 -7.18
#